data_AF-A8ZPJ8-F1
#
_entry.id   AF-A8ZPJ8-F1
#
_cell.length_a   1.000
_cell.length_b   1.000
_cell.length_c   1.000
_cell.angle_alpha   90.00
_cell.angle_beta   90.00
_cell.angle_gamma   90.00
#
_symmetry.space_group_name_H-M   'P 1'
#
loop_
_entity.id
_entity.type
_entity.pdbx_description
1 polymer ?
#
loop_
_entity_poly.entity_id
_entity_poly.type
_entity_poly.pdbx_seq_one_letter_code
_entity_poly.pdbx_strand_id
1 'polypeptide(L)'
;MSIIQSVDLEAKGLLHDQSSSLTIQGKWFKPGPSFRKSLRQAAIEFCKDARTQGRQYILVEFPTYFMAWRRFIPKDAAPSHKVYAKDSSPPDEKLSPTSAKPSEQGIKSKDSKYSEKLEADQASPTLIDSEFIEQCKAELAVHIGPMAEILIEDALTQIEQNKPEKLIEALASYIHDPKASNAFTLKLAQVIFTR
;
A
#
# COMPACT_ATOMS: atom_id res chain seq x y z
N MET A 1 17.40 -10.36 17.22
CA MET A 1 16.54 -9.48 16.41
C MET A 1 16.96 -9.69 14.98
N SER A 2 16.02 -9.93 14.07
CA SER A 2 16.34 -10.18 12.67
C SER A 2 16.04 -8.91 11.87
N ILE A 3 17.04 -8.47 11.10
CA ILE A 3 16.90 -7.41 10.10
C ILE A 3 16.84 -8.12 8.75
N ILE A 4 15.87 -7.78 7.91
CA ILE A 4 15.65 -8.40 6.60
C ILE A 4 15.59 -7.27 5.57
N GLN A 5 16.22 -7.43 4.41
CA GLN A 5 16.12 -6.44 3.35
C GLN A 5 14.79 -6.59 2.60
N SER A 6 14.17 -5.49 2.20
CA SER A 6 12.90 -5.51 1.45
C SER A 6 13.05 -6.31 0.16
N VAL A 7 14.17 -6.15 -0.54
CA VAL A 7 14.50 -6.86 -1.79
C VAL A 7 14.48 -8.39 -1.63
N ASP A 8 14.90 -8.91 -0.47
CA ASP A 8 14.87 -10.35 -0.20
C ASP A 8 13.44 -10.88 0.00
N LEU A 9 12.55 -10.03 0.53
CA LEU A 9 11.14 -10.37 0.72
C LEU A 9 10.35 -10.24 -0.59
N GLU A 10 10.66 -9.23 -1.40
CA GLU A 10 10.12 -9.03 -2.75
C GLU A 10 10.53 -10.19 -3.68
N ALA A 11 11.80 -10.60 -3.66
CA ALA A 11 12.29 -11.75 -4.44
C ALA A 11 11.59 -13.06 -4.05
N LYS A 12 11.06 -13.16 -2.83
CA LYS A 12 10.28 -14.30 -2.35
C LYS A 12 8.77 -14.15 -2.59
N GLY A 13 8.32 -13.04 -3.19
CA GLY A 13 6.91 -12.71 -3.37
C GLY A 13 6.16 -12.50 -2.05
N LEU A 14 6.87 -12.23 -0.95
CA LEU A 14 6.29 -12.08 0.39
C LEU A 14 5.90 -10.64 0.73
N LEU A 15 6.44 -9.68 -0.03
CA LEU A 15 6.22 -8.27 0.17
C LEU A 15 5.81 -7.66 -1.17
N HIS A 16 4.61 -7.11 -1.20
CA HIS A 16 4.09 -6.29 -2.29
C HIS A 16 3.78 -4.90 -1.73
N ASP A 17 3.76 -3.88 -2.60
CA ASP A 17 3.58 -2.48 -2.18
C ASP A 17 2.26 -2.23 -1.44
N GLN A 18 1.28 -3.13 -1.61
CA GLN A 18 -0.05 -3.08 -1.00
C GLN A 18 -0.26 -4.16 0.08
N SER A 19 0.79 -4.85 0.54
CA SER A 19 0.66 -5.94 1.51
C SER A 19 0.32 -5.40 2.90
N SER A 20 -0.94 -5.54 3.31
CA SER A 20 -1.42 -5.22 4.68
C SER A 20 -0.92 -6.20 5.74
N SER A 21 -0.40 -7.35 5.33
CA SER A 21 0.27 -8.33 6.18
C SER A 21 1.27 -9.16 5.37
N LEU A 22 2.25 -9.73 6.05
CA LEU A 22 3.20 -10.68 5.47
C LEU A 22 3.34 -11.92 6.35
N THR A 23 3.69 -13.04 5.74
CA THR A 23 3.90 -14.31 6.45
C THR A 23 5.34 -14.77 6.28
N ILE A 24 6.08 -14.88 7.39
CA ILE A 24 7.46 -15.40 7.40
C ILE A 24 7.51 -16.60 8.33
N GLN A 25 7.93 -17.75 7.80
CA GLN A 25 8.02 -19.01 8.56
C GLN A 25 6.71 -19.37 9.28
N GLY A 26 5.56 -19.19 8.59
CA GLY A 26 4.24 -19.44 9.16
C GLY A 26 3.78 -18.44 10.23
N LYS A 27 4.52 -17.35 10.46
CA LYS A 27 4.16 -16.29 11.40
C LYS A 27 3.67 -15.07 10.64
N TRP A 28 2.54 -14.54 11.06
CA TRP A 28 1.94 -13.34 10.49
C TRP A 28 2.53 -12.08 11.11
N PHE A 29 2.83 -11.12 10.25
CA PHE A 29 3.32 -9.81 10.62
C PHE A 29 2.50 -8.74 9.92
N LYS A 30 2.29 -7.61 10.60
CA LYS A 30 1.62 -6.43 10.06
C LYS A 30 2.56 -5.23 10.10
N PRO A 31 2.42 -4.27 9.18
CA PRO A 31 3.26 -3.08 9.16
C PRO A 31 3.08 -2.28 10.46
N GLY A 32 4.13 -1.57 10.84
CA GLY A 32 4.20 -0.80 12.07
C GLY A 32 4.99 0.50 11.83
N PRO A 33 5.63 1.07 12.86
CA PRO A 33 6.31 2.35 12.72
C PRO A 33 7.46 2.26 11.71
N SER A 34 7.61 3.34 10.94
CA SER A 34 8.72 3.55 10.03
C SER A 34 9.73 4.52 10.64
N PHE A 35 10.99 4.38 10.23
CA PHE A 35 12.12 5.14 10.72
C PHE A 35 12.96 5.58 9.53
N ARG A 36 13.41 6.83 9.52
CA ARG A 36 14.39 7.30 8.54
C ARG A 36 15.67 6.45 8.64
N LYS A 37 16.40 6.29 7.52
CA LYS A 37 17.68 5.55 7.51
C LYS A 37 18.68 6.03 8.56
N SER A 38 18.75 7.35 8.78
CA SER A 38 19.60 7.95 9.81
C SER A 38 19.24 7.52 11.24
N LEU A 39 18.00 7.06 11.46
CA LEU A 39 17.50 6.61 12.76
C LEU A 39 17.58 5.08 12.94
N ARG A 40 18.52 4.42 12.26
CA ARG A 40 18.73 2.97 12.35
C ARG A 40 18.84 2.47 13.79
N GLN A 41 19.63 3.17 14.62
CA GLN A 41 19.84 2.78 16.02
C GLN A 41 18.55 2.89 16.84
N ALA A 42 17.77 3.96 16.65
CA ALA A 42 16.47 4.13 17.29
C ALA A 42 15.47 3.03 16.87
N ALA A 43 15.48 2.62 15.60
CA ALA A 43 14.65 1.50 15.13
C ALA A 43 15.04 0.17 15.80
N ILE A 44 16.34 -0.08 15.99
CA ILE A 44 16.84 -1.26 16.70
C ILE A 44 16.43 -1.22 18.17
N GLU A 45 16.60 -0.09 18.84
CA GLU A 45 16.22 0.11 20.23
C GLU A 45 14.71 -0.05 20.43
N PHE A 46 13.90 0.53 19.54
CA PHE A 46 12.46 0.34 19.54
C PHE A 46 12.07 -1.14 19.52
N CYS A 47 12.67 -1.94 18.64
CA CYS A 47 12.37 -3.38 18.59
C CYS A 47 12.90 -4.15 19.82
N LYS A 48 14.01 -3.73 20.41
CA LYS A 48 14.54 -4.32 21.66
C LYS A 48 13.60 -4.04 22.83
N ASP A 49 13.15 -2.80 22.98
CA ASP A 49 12.20 -2.40 24.02
C ASP A 49 10.85 -3.09 23.83
N ALA A 50 10.33 -3.15 22.60
CA ALA A 50 9.11 -3.89 22.33
C ALA A 50 9.19 -5.38 22.73
N ARG A 51 10.38 -5.99 22.62
CA ARG A 51 10.62 -7.38 23.04
C ARG A 51 10.56 -7.55 24.56
N THR A 52 11.00 -6.58 25.35
CA THR A 52 10.87 -6.63 26.82
C THR A 52 9.40 -6.60 27.23
N GLN A 53 8.54 -5.96 26.41
CA GLN A 53 7.09 -5.92 26.56
C GLN A 53 6.36 -7.15 25.97
N GLY A 54 7.08 -8.20 25.61
CA GLY A 54 6.49 -9.42 25.02
C GLY A 54 5.98 -9.26 23.58
N ARG A 55 6.31 -8.16 22.89
CA ARG A 55 5.96 -7.93 21.49
C ARG A 55 7.11 -8.37 20.60
N GLN A 56 6.80 -9.09 19.53
CA GLN A 56 7.80 -9.53 18.57
C GLN A 56 7.73 -8.68 17.30
N TYR A 57 8.87 -8.12 16.91
CA TYR A 57 9.04 -7.35 15.69
C TYR A 57 10.13 -7.95 14.81
N ILE A 58 10.00 -7.75 13.51
CA ILE A 58 11.10 -7.84 12.55
C ILE A 58 11.34 -6.43 11.99
N LEU A 59 12.58 -6.11 11.67
CA LEU A 59 12.91 -4.85 11.04
C LEU A 59 13.16 -5.10 9.56
N VAL A 60 12.36 -4.49 8.71
CA VAL A 60 12.51 -4.56 7.26
C VAL A 60 13.22 -3.31 6.78
N GLU A 61 14.30 -3.49 6.05
CA GLU A 61 15.12 -2.43 5.49
C GLU A 61 14.69 -2.13 4.05
N PHE A 62 14.11 -0.95 3.83
CA PHE A 62 13.79 -0.41 2.50
C PHE A 62 14.92 0.49 2.00
N PRO A 63 14.93 0.91 0.72
CA PRO A 63 15.96 1.81 0.20
C PRO A 63 16.08 3.13 0.97
N THR A 64 14.95 3.72 1.37
CA THR A 64 14.90 5.07 1.96
C THR A 64 14.57 5.08 3.46
N TYR A 65 14.12 3.96 4.04
CA TYR A 65 13.69 3.89 5.44
C TYR A 65 13.78 2.47 6.01
N PHE A 66 13.53 2.32 7.31
CA PHE A 66 13.29 1.04 7.98
C PHE A 66 11.84 0.97 8.44
N MET A 67 11.23 -0.22 8.45
CA MET A 67 9.88 -0.43 9.00
C MET A 67 9.89 -1.58 9.97
N ALA A 68 9.32 -1.36 11.16
CA ALA A 68 9.17 -2.41 12.16
C ALA A 68 7.83 -3.13 11.95
N TRP A 69 7.89 -4.38 11.50
CA TRP A 69 6.71 -5.21 11.28
C TRP A 69 6.39 -6.01 12.54
N ARG A 70 5.18 -5.83 13.08
CA ARG A 70 4.74 -6.44 14.34
C ARG A 70 4.13 -7.81 14.08
N ARG A 71 4.58 -8.83 14.81
CA ARG A 71 3.92 -10.13 14.82
C ARG A 71 2.52 -10.02 15.39
N PHE A 72 1.56 -10.65 14.73
CA PHE A 72 0.21 -10.81 15.25
C PHE A 72 -0.29 -12.24 15.00
N ILE A 73 -1.37 -12.60 15.69
CA ILE A 73 -2.09 -13.84 15.46
C ILE A 73 -3.46 -13.40 14.90
N PRO A 74 -3.77 -13.70 13.63
CA PRO A 74 -5.08 -13.41 13.08
C PRO A 74 -6.16 -14.07 13.93
N LYS A 75 -7.29 -13.38 14.16
CA LYS A 75 -8.36 -13.89 15.01
C LYS A 75 -9.02 -15.16 14.43
N ASP A 76 -8.97 -15.29 13.11
CA ASP A 76 -9.47 -16.45 12.35
C ASP A 76 -8.42 -17.54 12.13
N ALA A 77 -7.16 -17.31 12.53
CA ALA A 77 -6.12 -18.33 12.55
C ALA A 77 -6.27 -19.19 13.81
N ALA A 78 -7.45 -19.78 14.01
CA ALA A 78 -7.60 -20.88 14.95
C ALA A 78 -6.62 -21.99 14.52
N PRO A 79 -5.88 -22.60 15.46
CA PRO A 79 -5.00 -23.70 15.13
C PRO A 79 -5.86 -24.88 14.66
N SER A 80 -5.96 -25.05 13.34
CA SER A 80 -6.49 -26.27 12.72
C SER A 80 -5.48 -27.40 12.93
N HIS A 81 -5.35 -27.87 14.16
CA HIS A 81 -4.70 -29.12 14.49
C HIS A 81 -5.24 -29.62 15.83
N LYS A 82 -6.40 -30.29 15.77
CA LYS A 82 -6.69 -31.47 16.59
C LYS A 82 -7.44 -32.51 15.74
N VAL A 83 -6.71 -33.57 15.36
CA VAL A 83 -7.04 -35.02 15.38
C VAL A 83 -8.42 -35.40 14.77
N TYR A 84 -8.52 -36.26 13.75
CA TYR A 84 -8.41 -37.73 13.88
C TYR A 84 -7.88 -38.42 12.61
N ALA A 85 -6.94 -39.34 12.84
CA ALA A 85 -6.64 -40.43 11.92
C ALA A 85 -7.76 -41.49 11.98
N LYS A 86 -8.30 -41.85 10.81
CA LYS A 86 -9.04 -43.09 10.50
C LYS A 86 -9.17 -43.13 8.97
N ASP A 87 -8.23 -43.76 8.27
CA ASP A 87 -8.23 -45.17 7.85
C ASP A 87 -9.41 -45.56 6.94
N SER A 88 -9.05 -46.15 5.79
CA SER A 88 -9.84 -46.97 4.83
C SER A 88 -10.68 -46.31 3.71
N SER A 89 -10.02 -46.10 2.55
CA SER A 89 -10.29 -46.57 1.15
C SER A 89 -11.69 -46.58 0.45
N PRO A 90 -11.71 -46.60 -0.93
CA PRO A 90 -12.84 -46.30 -1.85
C PRO A 90 -13.51 -47.61 -2.39
N PRO A 91 -14.50 -47.68 -3.34
CA PRO A 91 -14.41 -47.19 -4.75
C PRO A 91 -15.73 -46.84 -5.53
N ASP A 92 -15.49 -46.27 -6.73
CA ASP A 92 -16.12 -46.53 -8.04
C ASP A 92 -17.42 -45.88 -8.59
N GLU A 93 -17.27 -45.54 -9.89
CA GLU A 93 -18.22 -45.50 -11.00
C GLU A 93 -19.23 -44.33 -11.17
N LYS A 94 -19.52 -43.72 -12.33
CA LYS A 94 -18.96 -43.52 -13.70
C LYS A 94 -20.03 -42.76 -14.50
N LEU A 95 -19.63 -42.26 -15.68
CA LEU A 95 -20.44 -41.88 -16.86
C LEU A 95 -20.81 -40.39 -17.06
N SER A 96 -20.05 -39.79 -17.97
CA SER A 96 -20.37 -38.66 -18.86
C SER A 96 -21.58 -38.96 -19.79
N PRO A 97 -22.14 -38.00 -20.56
CA PRO A 97 -21.51 -37.54 -21.82
C PRO A 97 -21.77 -36.07 -22.31
N THR A 98 -20.75 -35.53 -22.98
CA THR A 98 -20.72 -34.85 -24.30
C THR A 98 -21.48 -33.54 -24.64
N SER A 99 -20.72 -32.65 -25.32
CA SER A 99 -21.07 -31.57 -26.27
C SER A 99 -21.44 -30.19 -25.71
N ALA A 100 -20.95 -29.03 -26.19
CA ALA A 100 -20.26 -28.69 -27.44
C ALA A 100 -19.46 -27.35 -27.33
N LYS A 101 -18.42 -27.20 -28.17
CA LYS A 101 -17.83 -25.93 -28.67
C LYS A 101 -18.76 -25.35 -29.78
N PRO A 102 -18.56 -24.15 -30.41
CA PRO A 102 -17.38 -23.26 -30.48
C PRO A 102 -17.68 -21.74 -30.40
N SER A 103 -16.63 -20.88 -30.47
CA SER A 103 -16.54 -19.47 -30.98
C SER A 103 -15.39 -18.78 -30.21
N GLU A 104 -14.14 -18.69 -30.69
CA GLU A 104 -13.58 -17.85 -31.77
C GLU A 104 -14.01 -16.37 -31.74
N GLN A 105 -13.02 -15.50 -31.44
CA GLN A 105 -12.83 -14.06 -31.71
C GLN A 105 -12.24 -13.39 -30.44
N GLY A 106 -11.07 -12.77 -30.40
CA GLY A 106 -10.07 -12.39 -31.39
C GLY A 106 -9.15 -11.44 -30.63
N ILE A 107 -7.94 -11.88 -30.28
CA ILE A 107 -6.95 -11.04 -29.58
C ILE A 107 -6.43 -10.04 -30.62
N LYS A 108 -6.96 -8.83 -30.57
CA LYS A 108 -6.48 -7.70 -31.36
C LYS A 108 -5.34 -7.04 -30.60
N SER A 109 -4.12 -7.36 -31.01
CA SER A 109 -2.92 -6.57 -30.73
C SER A 109 -3.18 -5.11 -31.07
N LYS A 110 -2.92 -4.21 -30.12
CA LYS A 110 -2.68 -2.80 -30.40
C LYS A 110 -1.42 -2.37 -29.67
N ASP A 111 -0.35 -2.42 -30.45
CA ASP A 111 0.69 -1.39 -30.48
C ASP A 111 0.07 -0.01 -30.22
N SER A 112 0.49 0.65 -29.15
CA SER A 112 0.30 2.09 -29.01
C SER A 112 1.50 2.69 -28.30
N LYS A 113 2.53 2.93 -29.12
CA LYS A 113 3.12 4.25 -29.31
C LYS A 113 3.55 4.95 -28.03
N TYR A 114 4.79 4.63 -27.62
CA TYR A 114 5.71 5.61 -27.06
C TYR A 114 5.60 6.91 -27.86
N SER A 115 5.12 7.97 -27.19
CA SER A 115 5.21 9.34 -27.65
C SER A 115 5.98 10.10 -26.59
N GLU A 116 7.29 10.14 -26.83
CA GLU A 116 8.23 11.07 -26.24
C GLU A 116 7.93 12.45 -26.83
N LYS A 117 7.44 13.41 -26.03
CA LYS A 117 7.64 14.85 -26.31
C LYS A 117 7.32 15.77 -25.13
N LEU A 118 8.40 16.30 -24.55
CA LEU A 118 8.70 17.72 -24.22
C LEU A 118 7.56 18.58 -23.65
N GLU A 119 7.69 19.01 -22.41
CA GLU A 119 8.24 20.34 -22.00
C GLU A 119 7.16 21.41 -21.84
N ALA A 120 7.15 21.97 -20.63
CA ALA A 120 6.96 23.37 -20.27
C ALA A 120 5.64 24.10 -20.63
N ASP A 121 5.09 24.66 -19.56
CA ASP A 121 4.44 25.98 -19.49
C ASP A 121 2.98 26.11 -19.97
N GLN A 122 2.06 25.93 -19.01
CA GLN A 122 0.80 26.65 -18.99
C GLN A 122 0.57 27.17 -17.56
N ALA A 123 1.05 28.38 -17.31
CA ALA A 123 0.71 29.18 -16.15
C ALA A 123 -0.77 29.57 -16.19
N SER A 124 -1.54 29.09 -15.22
CA SER A 124 -2.72 29.80 -14.71
C SER A 124 -2.37 30.38 -13.34
N PRO A 125 -2.65 31.67 -13.06
CA PRO A 125 -2.27 32.30 -11.81
C PRO A 125 -3.26 31.88 -10.74
N THR A 126 -2.94 30.78 -10.10
CA THR A 126 -3.79 30.16 -9.09
C THR A 126 -3.02 30.15 -7.78
N LEU A 127 -3.57 30.76 -6.73
CA LEU A 127 -2.98 30.99 -5.40
C LEU A 127 -2.54 29.71 -4.64
N ILE A 128 -2.59 28.55 -5.29
CA ILE A 128 -2.10 27.28 -4.77
C ILE A 128 -0.74 27.01 -5.40
N ASP A 129 0.29 27.05 -4.58
CA ASP A 129 1.65 26.86 -5.05
C ASP A 129 1.87 25.45 -5.60
N SER A 130 2.66 25.37 -6.67
CA SER A 130 3.02 24.09 -7.28
C SER A 130 3.69 23.14 -6.29
N GLU A 131 4.47 23.65 -5.33
CA GLU A 131 5.08 22.86 -4.25
C GLU A 131 4.02 22.19 -3.36
N PHE A 132 2.93 22.91 -3.05
CA PHE A 132 1.82 22.37 -2.27
C PHE A 132 1.05 21.29 -3.06
N ILE A 133 0.87 21.49 -4.37
CA ILE A 133 0.24 20.51 -5.26
C ILE A 133 1.07 19.23 -5.32
N GLU A 134 2.39 19.34 -5.47
CA GLU A 134 3.29 18.18 -5.43
C GLU A 134 3.24 17.45 -4.09
N GLN A 135 3.12 18.18 -2.99
CA GLN A 135 3.01 17.60 -1.66
C GLN A 135 1.66 16.90 -1.43
N CYS A 136 0.57 17.47 -1.95
CA CYS A 136 -0.73 16.80 -2.02
C CYS A 136 -0.64 15.50 -2.83
N LYS A 137 0.05 15.54 -3.97
CA LYS A 137 0.25 14.39 -4.86
C LYS A 137 1.04 13.28 -4.20
N ALA A 138 2.17 13.63 -3.60
CA ALA A 138 3.01 12.67 -2.89
C ALA A 138 2.22 12.01 -1.75
N GLU A 139 1.48 12.78 -0.95
CA GLU A 139 0.74 12.24 0.18
C GLU A 139 -0.49 11.41 -0.26
N LEU A 140 -1.21 11.86 -1.28
CA LEU A 140 -2.37 11.14 -1.79
C LEU A 140 -1.94 9.83 -2.48
N ALA A 141 -0.77 9.82 -3.14
CA ALA A 141 -0.21 8.63 -3.75
C ALA A 141 0.13 7.55 -2.72
N VAL A 142 0.43 7.90 -1.47
CA VAL A 142 0.62 6.92 -0.38
C VAL A 142 -0.65 6.13 -0.10
N HIS A 143 -1.82 6.73 -0.33
CA HIS A 143 -3.12 6.14 0.02
C HIS A 143 -3.88 5.54 -1.16
N ILE A 144 -3.77 6.16 -2.34
CA ILE A 144 -4.55 5.80 -3.54
C ILE A 144 -3.64 5.34 -4.69
N GLY A 145 -2.32 5.50 -4.55
CA GLY A 145 -1.35 5.07 -5.54
C GLY A 145 -1.27 6.03 -6.74
N PRO A 146 -0.88 5.54 -7.93
CA PRO A 146 -0.58 6.36 -9.10
C PRO A 146 -1.79 7.14 -9.65
N MET A 147 -3.02 6.79 -9.22
CA MET A 147 -4.22 7.57 -9.55
C MET A 147 -4.27 8.94 -8.88
N ALA A 148 -3.45 9.19 -7.86
CA ALA A 148 -3.42 10.46 -7.13
C ALA A 148 -3.20 11.69 -8.02
N GLU A 149 -2.42 11.55 -9.09
CA GLU A 149 -2.18 12.63 -10.06
C GLU A 149 -3.48 13.09 -10.71
N ILE A 150 -4.24 12.15 -11.26
CA ILE A 150 -5.49 12.42 -11.97
C ILE A 150 -6.56 12.95 -11.02
N LEU A 151 -6.59 12.46 -9.78
CA LEU A 151 -7.54 12.94 -8.76
C LEU A 151 -7.25 14.37 -8.30
N ILE A 152 -5.98 14.78 -8.31
CA ILE A 152 -5.57 16.14 -7.98
C ILE A 152 -5.92 17.10 -9.10
N GLU A 153 -5.66 16.71 -10.34
CA GLU A 153 -6.07 17.49 -11.50
C GLU A 153 -7.60 17.66 -11.54
N ASP A 154 -8.35 16.58 -11.31
CA ASP A 154 -9.82 16.61 -11.24
C ASP A 154 -10.30 17.52 -10.11
N ALA A 155 -9.75 17.39 -8.89
CA ALA A 155 -10.13 18.24 -7.77
C ALA A 155 -9.79 19.73 -7.99
N LEU A 156 -8.65 20.03 -8.63
CA LEU A 156 -8.28 21.40 -8.99
C LEU A 156 -9.24 21.99 -10.02
N THR A 157 -9.76 21.19 -10.95
CA THR A 157 -10.76 21.66 -11.93
C THR A 157 -12.15 21.86 -11.34
N GLN A 158 -12.50 21.15 -10.26
CA GLN A 158 -13.82 21.23 -9.62
C GLN A 158 -13.94 22.37 -8.58
N ILE A 159 -12.83 22.90 -8.07
CA ILE A 159 -12.86 23.92 -7.01
C ILE A 159 -12.72 25.33 -7.61
N GLU A 160 -13.83 26.04 -7.76
CA GLU A 160 -13.86 27.43 -8.27
C GLU A 160 -13.10 28.44 -7.39
N GLN A 161 -12.84 28.12 -6.11
CA GLN A 161 -12.28 29.07 -5.14
C GLN A 161 -10.78 28.89 -4.81
N ASN A 162 -10.06 27.98 -5.47
CA ASN A 162 -8.59 27.83 -5.32
C ASN A 162 -8.08 27.90 -3.87
N LYS A 163 -8.87 27.36 -2.92
CA LYS A 163 -8.52 27.35 -1.50
C LYS A 163 -7.83 26.03 -1.17
N PRO A 164 -6.61 26.06 -0.58
CA PRO A 164 -5.89 24.86 -0.17
C PRO A 164 -6.72 23.93 0.74
N GLU A 165 -7.52 24.51 1.65
CA GLU A 165 -8.40 23.76 2.55
C GLU A 165 -9.47 22.96 1.80
N LYS A 166 -10.08 23.57 0.78
CA LYS A 166 -11.11 22.91 -0.04
C LYS A 166 -10.52 21.82 -0.92
N LEU A 167 -9.29 22.00 -1.38
CA LEU A 167 -8.55 20.97 -2.09
C LEU A 167 -8.28 19.78 -1.18
N ILE A 168 -7.77 19.99 0.03
CA ILE A 168 -7.54 18.90 0.98
C ILE A 168 -8.83 18.14 1.30
N GLU A 169 -9.94 18.85 1.53
CA GLU A 169 -11.24 18.23 1.81
C GLU A 169 -11.72 17.35 0.65
N ALA A 170 -11.63 17.85 -0.59
CA ALA A 170 -11.97 17.08 -1.79
C ALA A 170 -11.08 15.84 -1.91
N LEU A 171 -9.76 15.98 -1.77
CA LEU A 171 -8.80 14.88 -1.88
C LEU A 171 -8.99 13.83 -0.78
N ALA A 172 -9.28 14.26 0.44
CA ALA A 172 -9.54 13.39 1.58
C ALA A 172 -10.78 12.50 1.37
N SER A 173 -11.75 12.95 0.58
CA SER A 173 -12.97 12.18 0.27
C SER A 173 -12.69 10.95 -0.62
N TYR A 174 -11.61 10.96 -1.41
CA TYR A 174 -11.20 9.83 -2.23
C TYR A 174 -10.49 8.72 -1.42
N ILE A 175 -10.07 9.02 -0.17
CA ILE A 175 -9.43 8.05 0.71
C ILE A 175 -10.51 7.26 1.47
N HIS A 176 -10.71 6.00 1.10
CA HIS A 176 -11.73 5.13 1.71
C HIS A 176 -11.51 4.82 3.20
N ASP A 177 -10.27 4.90 3.71
CA ASP A 177 -9.99 4.70 5.14
C ASP A 177 -10.14 6.04 5.91
N PRO A 178 -11.13 6.18 6.81
CA PRO A 178 -11.36 7.41 7.55
C PRO A 178 -10.19 7.81 8.47
N LYS A 179 -9.34 6.86 8.88
CA LYS A 179 -8.13 7.19 9.65
C LYS A 179 -7.03 7.75 8.77
N ALA A 180 -6.83 7.17 7.59
CA ALA A 180 -5.90 7.67 6.59
C ALA A 180 -6.33 9.04 6.05
N SER A 181 -7.63 9.21 5.77
CA SER A 181 -8.23 10.48 5.33
C SER A 181 -7.97 11.61 6.34
N ASN A 182 -8.25 11.37 7.63
CA ASN A 182 -7.96 12.36 8.68
C ASN A 182 -6.45 12.64 8.84
N ALA A 183 -5.60 11.61 8.75
CA ALA A 183 -4.15 11.80 8.84
C ALA A 183 -3.62 12.65 7.68
N PHE A 184 -4.11 12.40 6.46
CA PHE A 184 -3.84 13.17 5.26
C PHE A 184 -4.24 14.64 5.44
N THR A 185 -5.47 14.90 5.90
CA THR A 185 -5.98 16.27 6.13
C THR A 185 -5.14 17.01 7.17
N LEU A 186 -4.83 16.38 8.31
CA LEU A 186 -4.03 17.00 9.36
C LEU A 186 -2.62 17.34 8.89
N LYS A 187 -2.01 16.45 8.11
CA LYS A 187 -0.65 16.65 7.61
C LYS A 187 -0.57 17.81 6.62
N LEU A 188 -1.53 17.93 5.70
CA LEU A 188 -1.55 19.03 4.74
C LEU A 188 -2.03 20.35 5.37
N ALA A 189 -2.91 20.31 6.37
CA ALA A 189 -3.30 21.49 7.14
C ALA A 189 -2.13 22.11 7.90
N GLN A 190 -1.18 21.29 8.40
CA GLN A 190 0.05 21.80 9.01
C GLN A 190 0.95 22.53 8.01
N VAL A 191 0.98 22.08 6.75
CA VAL A 191 1.76 22.73 5.69
C VAL A 191 1.20 24.12 5.35
N ILE A 192 -0.13 24.28 5.36
CA ILE A 192 -0.79 25.58 5.15
C ILE A 192 -0.43 26.58 6.26
N PHE A 193 -0.38 26.14 7.52
CA PHE A 193 -0.20 27.03 8.68
C PHE A 193 1.28 27.37 8.97
N THR A 194 2.23 26.64 8.40
CA THR A 194 3.67 26.83 8.65
C THR A 194 4.31 27.84 7.68
N ARG A 195 3.48 28.62 6.98
CA ARG A 195 3.88 29.58 5.94
C ARG A 195 3.30 30.96 6.23
#